data_AF-D2SCA9-F1
#
_entry.id   AF-D2SCA9-F1
#
_cell.length_a   1.000
_cell.length_b   1.000
_cell.length_c   1.000
_cell.angle_alpha   90.00
_cell.angle_beta   90.00
_cell.angle_gamma   90.00
#
_symmetry.space_group_name_H-M   'P 1'
#
loop_
_entity.id
_entity.type
_entity.pdbx_description
1 polymer ?
#
loop_
_entity_poly.entity_id
_entity_poly.type
_entity_poly.pdbx_seq_one_letter_code
_entity_poly.pdbx_strand_id
1 'polypeptide(L)'
;MSGVTGAPDTPTSQPIVRLPCAVGGVPGTGPPAPEPPEWSVDPTDPPVPELQTMPLGLYDVVQFAILGAGFALLAYFLYSLTSRDEVSARYRPSSYAALCLAAVATVAYLLLYLDWDSGFRLEDGVYVPNEEARTTESTRYIDWSITVPLLTVELLAVCSLTGAAARRLRSSTMAAAFLMIVTGYLGAQVLDQGRDRVALVVWGLISTAFFAYLYVALIGAVRRSLPTMGPEAAVSLRNATIVLLSSFGIYPLVYAVPVFADVTPAWFTAMQVGYSAADVVAKIGFGVLVHKVAKLRTAEDVAAGVDTHPEPVWSSNVHKSDGVLPEVGRIAPALLDRLGTSPGREVLRRSDAVPGAAGRRREDT
;
A
#
# COMPACT_ATOMS: atom_id res chain seq x y z
N MET A 1 -45.78 14.18 79.66
CA MET A 1 -46.28 15.49 80.14
C MET A 1 -45.59 16.54 79.28
N SER A 2 -46.27 17.05 78.24
CA SER A 2 -46.93 18.38 78.25
C SER A 2 -45.89 19.47 78.55
N GLY A 3 -45.51 20.41 77.70
CA GLY A 3 -46.12 21.06 76.54
C GLY A 3 -45.81 22.57 76.67
N VAL A 4 -45.69 23.27 75.52
CA VAL A 4 -46.06 24.69 75.33
C VAL A 4 -44.99 25.80 75.56
N THR A 5 -44.53 26.33 74.41
CA THR A 5 -44.32 27.73 73.94
C THR A 5 -43.24 28.68 74.47
N GLY A 6 -42.55 29.31 73.51
CA GLY A 6 -41.94 30.64 73.60
C GLY A 6 -40.88 30.86 72.50
N ALA A 7 -41.16 31.75 71.54
CA ALA A 7 -40.24 32.22 70.49
C ALA A 7 -40.05 33.74 70.62
N PRO A 8 -39.19 34.43 69.84
CA PRO A 8 -37.81 34.12 69.40
C PRO A 8 -36.84 35.30 69.71
N ASP A 9 -35.54 35.04 69.89
CA ASP A 9 -34.51 36.09 69.96
C ASP A 9 -33.60 36.11 68.72
N THR A 10 -33.43 37.33 68.21
CA THR A 10 -32.67 37.84 67.06
C THR A 10 -31.22 37.34 66.91
N PRO A 11 -30.73 37.15 65.66
CA PRO A 11 -29.31 37.21 65.36
C PRO A 11 -28.92 38.54 64.67
N THR A 12 -28.04 39.24 65.39
CA THR A 12 -26.93 40.12 64.99
C THR A 12 -26.77 40.48 63.49
N SER A 13 -26.86 41.78 63.24
CA SER A 13 -26.55 42.50 62.00
C SER A 13 -25.07 42.42 61.57
N GLN A 14 -24.84 42.00 60.33
CA GLN A 14 -23.60 42.20 59.55
C GLN A 14 -23.90 43.15 58.37
N PRO A 15 -22.98 44.04 57.98
CA PRO A 15 -23.29 45.19 57.12
C PRO A 15 -23.48 44.80 55.64
N ILE A 16 -24.59 45.30 55.08
CA ILE A 16 -24.93 45.25 53.66
C ILE A 16 -23.96 46.18 52.88
N VAL A 17 -23.09 45.59 52.06
CA VAL A 17 -22.33 46.32 51.04
C VAL A 17 -23.32 46.81 49.99
N ARG A 18 -23.49 48.15 49.92
CA ARG A 18 -24.27 48.81 48.86
C ARG A 18 -23.51 48.71 47.54
N LEU A 19 -24.00 47.88 46.62
CA LEU A 19 -23.67 47.98 45.20
C LEU A 19 -24.29 49.26 44.63
N PRO A 20 -23.56 50.10 43.88
CA PRO A 20 -24.11 51.31 43.30
C PRO A 20 -25.13 50.97 42.21
N CYS A 21 -26.25 51.71 42.21
CA CYS A 21 -27.25 51.72 41.15
C CYS A 21 -26.59 51.92 39.77
N ALA A 22 -26.68 50.91 38.91
CA ALA A 22 -26.41 51.08 37.49
C ALA A 22 -27.61 51.78 36.83
N VAL A 23 -27.31 52.96 36.30
CA VAL A 23 -28.18 53.79 35.46
C VAL A 23 -28.59 52.99 34.21
N GLY A 24 -29.86 53.10 33.82
CA GLY A 24 -30.45 52.34 32.71
C GLY A 24 -29.69 52.47 31.39
N GLY A 25 -29.29 51.32 30.85
CA GLY A 25 -28.74 51.17 29.51
C GLY A 25 -29.77 50.50 28.59
N VAL A 26 -29.82 50.96 27.34
CA VAL A 26 -30.66 50.49 26.24
C VAL A 26 -30.48 48.98 26.02
N PRO A 27 -31.56 48.17 25.89
CA PRO A 27 -31.43 46.75 25.57
C PRO A 27 -31.07 46.62 24.08
N GLY A 28 -29.85 46.21 23.75
CA GLY A 28 -29.56 45.88 22.35
C GLY A 28 -28.12 45.87 21.84
N THR A 29 -27.08 46.01 22.65
CA THR A 29 -25.69 45.77 22.17
C THR A 29 -24.82 45.26 23.30
N GLY A 30 -24.91 43.96 23.61
CA GLY A 30 -23.78 43.27 24.23
C GLY A 30 -22.58 43.28 23.27
N PRO A 31 -21.34 43.13 23.75
CA PRO A 31 -20.23 42.87 22.85
C PRO A 31 -20.59 41.69 21.93
N PRO A 32 -20.24 41.74 20.64
CA PRO A 32 -20.50 40.62 19.74
C PRO A 32 -19.96 39.35 20.38
N ALA A 33 -20.71 38.25 20.27
CA ALA A 33 -20.22 36.95 20.69
C ALA A 33 -18.82 36.75 20.08
N PRO A 34 -17.85 36.23 20.85
CA PRO A 34 -16.52 35.98 20.31
C PRO A 34 -16.68 35.17 19.03
N GLU A 35 -16.06 35.64 17.94
CA GLU A 35 -16.04 34.87 16.70
C GLU A 35 -15.56 33.47 17.03
N PRO A 36 -16.26 32.44 16.54
CA PRO A 36 -15.85 31.09 16.83
C PRO A 36 -14.45 30.95 16.21
N PRO A 37 -13.54 30.23 16.89
CA PRO A 37 -12.14 30.19 16.47
C PRO A 37 -12.03 29.70 15.03
N GLU A 38 -10.94 30.03 14.33
CA GLU A 38 -10.74 29.68 12.91
C GLU A 38 -10.88 28.17 12.60
N TRP A 39 -10.77 27.32 13.63
CA TRP A 39 -10.98 25.87 13.57
C TRP A 39 -12.42 25.41 13.87
N SER A 40 -13.33 26.33 14.18
CA SER A 40 -14.73 26.02 14.40
C SER A 40 -15.39 25.57 13.10
N VAL A 41 -16.05 24.42 13.15
CA VAL A 41 -16.77 23.87 12.00
C VAL A 41 -18.04 24.69 11.81
N ASP A 42 -18.16 25.42 10.70
CA ASP A 42 -19.42 26.07 10.32
C ASP A 42 -20.46 24.96 10.05
N PRO A 43 -21.60 24.93 10.76
CA PRO A 43 -22.65 23.94 10.52
C PRO A 43 -23.25 23.97 9.11
N THR A 44 -22.98 25.02 8.33
CA THR A 44 -23.45 25.22 6.95
C THR A 44 -22.45 24.75 5.89
N ASP A 45 -21.23 24.40 6.29
CA ASP A 45 -20.24 23.85 5.39
C ASP A 45 -20.63 22.43 4.93
N PRO A 46 -20.43 22.09 3.64
CA PRO A 46 -20.64 20.73 3.17
C PRO A 46 -19.73 19.79 3.97
N PRO A 47 -20.29 18.72 4.57
CA PRO A 47 -19.49 17.91 5.47
C PRO A 47 -18.48 17.11 4.66
N VAL A 48 -17.23 17.06 5.13
CA VAL A 48 -16.20 16.18 4.56
C VAL A 48 -16.41 14.75 5.07
N PRO A 49 -16.01 13.70 4.32
CA PRO A 49 -16.26 12.31 4.70
C PRO A 49 -15.82 11.95 6.12
N GLU A 50 -14.68 12.48 6.56
CA GLU A 50 -14.05 12.17 7.83
C GLU A 50 -14.66 12.89 9.05
N LEU A 51 -15.50 13.91 8.83
CA LEU A 51 -16.19 14.65 9.91
C LEU A 51 -17.65 14.20 10.09
N GLN A 52 -17.96 12.94 9.77
CA GLN A 52 -19.29 12.36 9.98
C GLN A 52 -19.44 11.83 11.40
N THR A 53 -20.57 12.14 12.05
CA THR A 53 -20.97 11.45 13.29
C THR A 53 -21.37 10.00 12.97
N MET A 54 -20.76 9.04 13.68
CA MET A 54 -20.82 7.62 13.35
C MET A 54 -21.67 6.83 14.36
N PRO A 55 -22.75 6.16 13.92
CA PRO A 55 -23.42 5.14 14.72
C PRO A 55 -22.46 4.02 15.14
N LEU A 56 -22.64 3.47 16.35
CA LEU A 56 -21.78 2.43 16.93
C LEU A 56 -21.43 1.31 15.94
N GLY A 57 -22.45 0.70 15.32
CA GLY A 57 -22.23 -0.41 14.39
C GLY A 57 -21.48 -0.03 13.11
N LEU A 58 -21.62 1.20 12.63
CA LEU A 58 -20.87 1.67 11.46
C LEU A 58 -19.41 1.94 11.82
N TYR A 59 -19.17 2.51 13.01
CA TYR A 59 -17.84 2.70 13.55
C TYR A 59 -17.08 1.38 13.70
N ASP A 60 -17.72 0.38 14.32
CA ASP A 60 -17.14 -0.94 14.56
C ASP A 60 -16.79 -1.67 13.24
N VAL A 61 -17.61 -1.52 12.20
CA VAL A 61 -17.35 -2.09 10.87
C VAL A 61 -16.11 -1.48 10.23
N VAL A 62 -15.93 -0.17 10.33
CA VAL A 62 -14.71 0.49 9.82
C VAL A 62 -13.48 0.02 10.59
N GLN A 63 -13.55 -0.01 11.92
CA GLN A 63 -12.46 -0.49 12.76
C GLN A 63 -12.07 -1.93 12.43
N PHE A 64 -13.06 -2.82 12.24
CA PHE A 64 -12.83 -4.19 11.79
C PHE A 64 -12.12 -4.26 10.45
N ALA A 65 -12.54 -3.45 9.47
CA ALA A 65 -11.93 -3.42 8.14
C ALA A 65 -10.49 -2.91 8.16
N ILE A 66 -10.21 -1.85 8.93
CA ILE A 66 -8.85 -1.30 9.10
C ILE A 66 -7.94 -2.35 9.75
N LEU A 67 -8.34 -2.93 10.88
CA LEU A 67 -7.54 -3.93 11.58
C LEU A 67 -7.32 -5.19 10.74
N GLY A 68 -8.38 -5.68 10.07
CA GLY A 68 -8.31 -6.84 9.19
C GLY A 68 -7.31 -6.63 8.04
N ALA A 69 -7.36 -5.48 7.38
CA ALA A 69 -6.40 -5.13 6.33
C ALA A 69 -4.98 -4.95 6.88
N GLY A 70 -4.81 -4.29 8.03
CA GLY A 70 -3.52 -4.12 8.70
C GLY A 70 -2.85 -5.45 9.05
N PHE A 71 -3.59 -6.39 9.63
CA PHE A 71 -3.06 -7.74 9.92
C PHE A 71 -2.75 -8.54 8.64
N ALA A 72 -3.57 -8.41 7.60
CA ALA A 72 -3.28 -9.03 6.31
C ALA A 72 -1.97 -8.49 5.70
N LEU A 73 -1.76 -7.17 5.75
CA LEU A 73 -0.54 -6.53 5.27
C LEU A 73 0.69 -6.92 6.10
N LEU A 74 0.56 -7.05 7.41
CA LEU A 74 1.62 -7.59 8.27
C LEU A 74 1.98 -9.02 7.89
N ALA A 75 0.98 -9.88 7.65
CA ALA A 75 1.23 -11.24 7.20
C ALA A 75 1.95 -11.27 5.84
N TYR A 76 1.56 -10.39 4.91
CA TYR A 76 2.23 -10.25 3.61
C TYR A 76 3.65 -9.69 3.73
N PHE A 77 3.91 -8.77 4.67
CA PHE A 77 5.25 -8.28 4.99
C PHE A 77 6.15 -9.42 5.46
N LEU A 78 5.68 -10.25 6.39
CA LEU A 78 6.45 -11.41 6.86
C LEU A 78 6.69 -12.43 5.73
N TYR A 79 5.66 -12.70 4.91
CA TYR A 79 5.79 -13.55 3.74
C TYR A 79 6.87 -13.03 2.77
N SER A 80 6.77 -11.76 2.34
CA SER A 80 7.72 -11.15 1.39
C SER A 80 9.15 -11.05 1.95
N LEU A 81 9.30 -10.87 3.27
CA LEU A 81 10.60 -10.90 3.94
C LEU A 81 11.27 -12.27 3.85
N THR A 82 10.49 -13.32 4.07
CA THR A 82 10.99 -14.72 4.07
C THR A 82 11.15 -15.30 2.66
N SER A 83 10.38 -14.83 1.67
CA SER A 83 10.39 -15.37 0.31
C SER A 83 11.34 -14.64 -0.66
N ARG A 84 12.03 -13.57 -0.22
CA ARG A 84 12.87 -12.71 -1.08
C ARG A 84 14.02 -13.44 -1.79
N ASP A 85 14.47 -14.56 -1.23
CA ASP A 85 15.58 -15.36 -1.76
C ASP A 85 15.11 -16.51 -2.67
N GLU A 86 13.80 -16.67 -2.89
CA GLU A 86 13.22 -17.65 -3.83
C GLU A 86 13.37 -17.26 -5.32
N VAL A 87 13.99 -16.11 -5.60
CA VAL A 87 14.16 -15.53 -6.94
C VAL A 87 15.61 -15.13 -7.18
N SER A 88 16.03 -15.20 -8.44
CA SER A 88 17.39 -14.83 -8.85
C SER A 88 17.65 -13.34 -8.70
N ALA A 89 18.93 -12.98 -8.68
CA ALA A 89 19.38 -11.59 -8.50
C ALA A 89 18.77 -10.63 -9.53
N ARG A 90 18.45 -11.12 -10.74
CA ARG A 90 17.79 -10.35 -11.81
C ARG A 90 16.40 -9.85 -11.42
N TYR A 91 15.60 -10.67 -10.74
CA TYR A 91 14.21 -10.35 -10.39
C TYR A 91 14.01 -9.94 -8.92
N ARG A 92 15.03 -10.11 -8.08
CA ARG A 92 15.04 -9.69 -6.68
C ARG A 92 14.64 -8.23 -6.41
N PRO A 93 14.91 -7.25 -7.30
CA PRO A 93 14.37 -5.90 -7.12
C PRO A 93 12.84 -5.85 -6.98
N SER A 94 12.11 -6.81 -7.57
CA SER A 94 10.66 -6.94 -7.39
C SER A 94 10.32 -7.33 -5.95
N SER A 95 10.97 -8.35 -5.39
CA SER A 95 10.77 -8.78 -4.00
C SER A 95 11.15 -7.71 -2.98
N TYR A 96 12.18 -6.90 -3.26
CA TYR A 96 12.53 -5.76 -2.41
C TYR A 96 11.48 -4.65 -2.46
N ALA A 97 10.91 -4.37 -3.64
CA ALA A 97 9.81 -3.42 -3.76
C ALA A 97 8.58 -3.91 -2.96
N ALA A 98 8.23 -5.19 -3.08
CA ALA A 98 7.14 -5.83 -2.34
C ALA A 98 7.34 -5.73 -0.81
N LEU A 99 8.57 -6.03 -0.34
CA LEU A 99 8.92 -5.96 1.07
C LEU A 99 8.80 -4.53 1.63
N CYS A 100 9.41 -3.55 0.94
CA CYS A 100 9.33 -2.14 1.35
C CYS A 100 7.88 -1.64 1.34
N LEU A 101 7.12 -2.02 0.31
CA LEU A 101 5.71 -1.68 0.20
C LEU A 101 4.89 -2.24 1.35
N ALA A 102 5.06 -3.54 1.66
CA ALA A 102 4.32 -4.19 2.72
C ALA A 102 4.68 -3.62 4.10
N ALA A 103 5.96 -3.26 4.31
CA ALA A 103 6.40 -2.59 5.54
C ALA A 103 5.72 -1.23 5.72
N VAL A 104 5.76 -0.38 4.69
CA VAL A 104 5.12 0.94 4.71
C VAL A 104 3.62 0.81 4.93
N ALA A 105 2.95 -0.07 4.18
CA ALA A 105 1.51 -0.27 4.30
C ALA A 105 1.11 -0.80 5.68
N THR A 106 1.92 -1.68 6.29
CA THR A 106 1.67 -2.18 7.66
C THR A 106 1.74 -1.04 8.67
N VAL A 107 2.77 -0.19 8.58
CA VAL A 107 2.89 0.99 9.46
C VAL A 107 1.76 1.97 9.20
N ALA A 108 1.40 2.21 7.94
CA ALA A 108 0.31 3.10 7.59
C ALA A 108 -1.04 2.63 8.14
N TYR A 109 -1.34 1.33 8.10
CA TYR A 109 -2.58 0.80 8.68
C TYR A 109 -2.59 0.84 10.22
N LEU A 110 -1.43 0.74 10.86
CA LEU A 110 -1.31 1.00 12.29
C LEU A 110 -1.60 2.47 12.61
N LEU A 111 -1.01 3.41 11.85
CA LEU A 111 -1.29 4.84 12.03
C LEU A 111 -2.76 5.17 11.74
N LEU A 112 -3.33 4.59 10.68
CA LEU A 112 -4.73 4.75 10.33
C LEU A 112 -5.67 4.25 11.43
N TYR A 113 -5.32 3.15 12.10
CA TYR A 113 -6.07 2.68 13.25
C TYR A 113 -6.00 3.68 14.42
N LEU A 114 -4.81 4.23 14.70
CA LEU A 114 -4.64 5.23 15.75
C LEU A 114 -5.40 6.53 15.43
N ASP A 115 -5.38 6.97 14.18
CA ASP A 115 -6.15 8.11 13.68
C ASP A 115 -7.66 7.84 13.83
N TRP A 116 -8.12 6.63 13.51
CA TRP A 116 -9.53 6.24 13.67
C TRP A 116 -9.98 6.16 15.13
N ASP A 117 -9.14 5.61 16.01
CA ASP A 117 -9.45 5.46 17.44
C ASP A 117 -9.42 6.82 18.17
N SER A 118 -8.41 7.65 17.87
CA SER A 118 -8.27 8.97 18.49
C SER A 118 -9.18 10.04 17.86
N GLY A 119 -9.58 9.86 16.60
CA GLY A 119 -10.40 10.79 15.84
C GLY A 119 -11.86 10.90 16.30
N PHE A 120 -12.32 10.01 17.15
CA PHE A 120 -13.73 9.94 17.55
C PHE A 120 -13.88 9.83 19.07
N ARG A 121 -14.87 10.51 19.62
CA ARG A 121 -15.28 10.39 21.03
C ARG A 121 -16.69 9.82 21.11
N LEU A 122 -16.90 8.88 22.04
CA LEU A 122 -18.23 8.35 22.30
C LEU A 122 -19.01 9.31 23.19
N GLU A 123 -20.06 9.91 22.65
CA GLU A 123 -20.94 10.86 23.32
C GLU A 123 -22.40 10.43 23.11
N ASP A 124 -23.18 10.31 24.17
CA ASP A 124 -24.61 9.95 24.11
C ASP A 124 -24.95 8.73 23.23
N GLY A 125 -24.04 7.75 23.17
CA GLY A 125 -24.23 6.51 22.40
C GLY A 125 -23.91 6.63 20.89
N VAL A 126 -23.24 7.69 20.47
CA VAL A 126 -22.76 7.89 19.10
C VAL A 126 -21.30 8.37 19.08
N TYR A 127 -20.53 8.00 18.07
CA TYR A 127 -19.15 8.47 17.90
C TYR A 127 -19.14 9.83 17.18
N VAL A 128 -18.69 10.86 17.87
CA VAL A 128 -18.58 12.24 17.37
C VAL A 128 -17.13 12.51 16.96
N PRO A 129 -16.87 13.02 15.74
CA PRO A 129 -15.52 13.32 15.28
C PRO A 129 -14.93 14.52 16.04
N ASN A 130 -13.62 14.49 16.28
CA ASN A 130 -12.85 15.61 16.82
C ASN A 130 -11.86 16.16 15.77
N GLU A 131 -10.91 17.00 16.20
CA GLU A 131 -9.91 17.59 15.30
C GLU A 131 -9.00 16.55 14.64
N GLU A 132 -8.70 15.45 15.35
CA GLU A 132 -7.85 14.37 14.87
C GLU A 132 -8.52 13.51 13.79
N ALA A 133 -9.87 13.46 13.68
CA ALA A 133 -10.53 12.68 12.62
C ALA A 133 -10.03 13.02 11.20
N ARG A 134 -9.57 14.27 10.99
CA ARG A 134 -8.99 14.76 9.73
C ARG A 134 -7.72 14.01 9.28
N THR A 135 -7.00 13.37 10.20
CA THR A 135 -5.78 12.64 9.87
C THR A 135 -6.06 11.30 9.18
N THR A 136 -7.25 10.72 9.38
CA THR A 136 -7.66 9.42 8.82
C THR A 136 -7.45 9.34 7.30
N GLU A 137 -8.00 10.30 6.54
CA GLU A 137 -7.85 10.32 5.08
C GLU A 137 -6.42 10.71 4.67
N SER A 138 -5.81 11.66 5.39
CA SER A 138 -4.45 12.11 5.12
C SER A 138 -3.43 10.97 5.20
N THR A 139 -3.57 10.08 6.18
CA THR A 139 -2.70 8.90 6.35
C THR A 139 -2.76 7.96 5.15
N ARG A 140 -3.94 7.78 4.53
CA ARG A 140 -4.07 6.99 3.29
C ARG A 140 -3.35 7.63 2.11
N TYR A 141 -3.48 8.94 1.92
CA TYR A 141 -2.76 9.64 0.85
C TYR A 141 -1.24 9.58 1.04
N ILE A 142 -0.75 9.67 2.28
CA ILE A 142 0.67 9.51 2.59
C ILE A 142 1.14 8.09 2.25
N ASP A 143 0.41 7.05 2.66
CA ASP A 143 0.68 5.66 2.27
C ASP A 143 0.76 5.51 0.76
N TRP A 144 -0.28 5.93 0.04
CA TRP A 144 -0.37 5.78 -1.41
C TRP A 144 0.73 6.53 -2.15
N SER A 145 1.17 7.69 -1.62
CA SER A 145 2.26 8.45 -2.23
C SER A 145 3.58 7.67 -2.28
N ILE A 146 3.74 6.68 -1.40
CA ILE A 146 4.91 5.81 -1.32
C ILE A 146 4.63 4.45 -1.96
N THR A 147 3.51 3.81 -1.61
CA THR A 147 3.21 2.44 -2.03
C THR A 147 2.83 2.34 -3.50
N VAL A 148 2.12 3.33 -4.07
CA VAL A 148 1.77 3.30 -5.51
C VAL A 148 3.02 3.34 -6.39
N PRO A 149 4.01 4.23 -6.17
CA PRO A 149 5.29 4.13 -6.87
C PRO A 149 5.97 2.76 -6.72
N LEU A 150 5.97 2.17 -5.53
CA LEU A 150 6.56 0.85 -5.29
C LEU A 150 5.83 -0.26 -6.07
N LEU A 151 4.50 -0.23 -6.17
CA LEU A 151 3.72 -1.15 -7.01
C LEU A 151 4.15 -1.08 -8.49
N THR A 152 4.42 0.13 -8.99
CA THR A 152 4.91 0.29 -10.36
C THR A 152 6.31 -0.31 -10.55
N VAL A 153 7.20 -0.13 -9.57
CA VAL A 153 8.55 -0.71 -9.59
C VAL A 153 8.47 -2.24 -9.54
N GLU A 154 7.63 -2.79 -8.65
CA GLU A 154 7.43 -4.22 -8.47
C GLU A 154 6.97 -4.89 -9.78
N LEU A 155 5.96 -4.33 -10.45
CA LEU A 155 5.48 -4.82 -11.75
C LEU A 155 6.54 -4.71 -12.86
N LEU A 156 7.21 -3.56 -12.95
CA LEU A 156 8.20 -3.32 -14.01
C LEU A 156 9.48 -4.12 -13.82
N ALA A 157 9.82 -4.52 -12.58
CA ALA A 157 10.98 -5.35 -12.28
C ALA A 157 10.86 -6.78 -12.84
N VAL A 158 9.64 -7.28 -13.01
CA VAL A 158 9.38 -8.59 -13.64
C VAL A 158 9.03 -8.49 -15.13
N CYS A 159 9.03 -7.28 -15.70
CA CYS A 159 8.86 -7.06 -17.14
C CYS A 159 10.19 -7.27 -17.89
N SER A 160 10.12 -7.64 -19.18
CA SER A 160 11.29 -7.86 -20.03
C SER A 160 11.83 -6.55 -20.63
N LEU A 161 12.06 -5.56 -19.78
CA LEU A 161 12.59 -4.26 -20.20
C LEU A 161 14.01 -4.09 -19.67
N THR A 162 14.94 -3.68 -20.53
CA THR A 162 16.35 -3.51 -20.17
C THR A 162 16.87 -2.12 -20.54
N GLY A 163 18.03 -1.77 -19.97
CA GLY A 163 18.78 -0.57 -20.34
C GLY A 163 18.09 0.76 -20.01
N ALA A 164 18.38 1.77 -20.82
CA ALA A 164 17.94 3.15 -20.59
C ALA A 164 16.41 3.30 -20.68
N ALA A 165 15.76 2.57 -21.60
CA ALA A 165 14.31 2.61 -21.74
C ALA A 165 13.59 2.12 -20.47
N ALA A 166 14.08 1.03 -19.87
CA ALA A 166 13.53 0.51 -18.61
C ALA A 166 13.73 1.48 -17.44
N ARG A 167 14.90 2.14 -17.36
CA ARG A 167 15.15 3.15 -16.32
C ARG A 167 14.22 4.36 -16.48
N ARG A 168 14.10 4.89 -17.70
CA ARG A 168 13.23 6.03 -18.00
C ARG A 168 11.77 5.72 -17.68
N LEU A 169 11.30 4.53 -18.06
CA LEU A 169 9.92 4.12 -17.80
C LEU A 169 9.65 3.96 -16.30
N ARG A 170 10.57 3.36 -15.54
CA ARG A 170 10.44 3.26 -14.08
C ARG A 170 10.41 4.64 -13.43
N SER A 171 11.36 5.52 -13.73
CA SER A 171 11.37 6.86 -13.14
C SER A 171 10.14 7.68 -13.50
N SER A 172 9.66 7.60 -14.74
CA SER A 172 8.48 8.36 -15.17
C SER A 172 7.18 7.82 -14.59
N THR A 173 7.04 6.50 -14.47
CA THR A 173 5.85 5.89 -13.83
C THR A 173 5.83 6.10 -12.33
N MET A 174 6.97 6.05 -11.65
CA MET A 174 7.07 6.43 -10.23
C MET A 174 6.70 7.91 -10.01
N ALA A 175 7.22 8.81 -10.84
CA ALA A 175 6.88 10.24 -10.76
C ALA A 175 5.39 10.48 -11.03
N ALA A 176 4.82 9.83 -12.06
CA ALA A 176 3.40 9.94 -12.35
C ALA A 176 2.54 9.37 -11.21
N ALA A 177 2.90 8.22 -10.64
CA ALA A 177 2.23 7.64 -9.47
C ALA A 177 2.23 8.62 -8.29
N PHE A 178 3.39 9.19 -7.95
CA PHE A 178 3.50 10.15 -6.87
C PHE A 178 2.68 11.42 -7.13
N LEU A 179 2.83 12.03 -8.32
CA LEU A 179 2.13 13.25 -8.69
C LEU A 179 0.61 13.06 -8.74
N MET A 180 0.14 11.91 -9.22
CA MET A 180 -1.28 11.54 -9.18
C MET A 180 -1.84 11.58 -7.75
N ILE A 181 -1.14 10.99 -6.79
CA ILE A 181 -1.58 10.98 -5.39
C ILE A 181 -1.51 12.38 -4.77
N VAL A 182 -0.40 13.10 -4.95
CA VAL A 182 -0.23 14.46 -4.40
C VAL A 182 -1.29 15.42 -4.93
N THR A 183 -1.54 15.40 -6.24
CA THR A 183 -2.56 16.27 -6.84
C THR A 183 -3.96 15.90 -6.38
N GLY A 184 -4.28 14.60 -6.24
CA GLY A 184 -5.53 14.18 -5.61
C GLY A 184 -5.68 14.68 -4.17
N TYR A 185 -4.63 14.56 -3.37
CA TYR A 185 -4.59 15.02 -1.98
C TYR A 185 -4.84 16.54 -1.87
N LEU A 186 -4.22 17.34 -2.76
CA LEU A 186 -4.42 18.78 -2.79
C LEU A 186 -5.90 19.16 -2.96
N GLY A 187 -6.61 18.47 -3.85
CA GLY A 187 -8.03 18.72 -4.09
C GLY A 187 -8.96 18.19 -3.00
N ALA A 188 -8.66 17.02 -2.42
CA ALA A 188 -9.56 16.39 -1.45
C ALA A 188 -9.38 16.87 -0.01
N GLN A 189 -8.20 17.36 0.37
CA GLN A 189 -7.84 17.52 1.79
C GLN A 189 -7.22 18.89 2.12
N VAL A 190 -6.40 19.43 1.21
CA VAL A 190 -5.60 20.64 1.49
C VAL A 190 -6.38 21.91 1.20
N LEU A 191 -6.96 22.02 0.00
CA LEU A 191 -7.66 23.23 -0.42
C LEU A 191 -9.03 23.31 0.24
N ASP A 192 -9.27 24.46 0.89
CA ASP A 192 -10.50 24.73 1.64
C ASP A 192 -10.90 23.57 2.57
N GLN A 193 -9.90 22.89 3.12
CA GLN A 193 -10.08 21.73 4.00
C GLN A 193 -10.93 20.60 3.38
N GLY A 194 -10.96 20.47 2.04
CA GLY A 194 -11.74 19.45 1.33
C GLY A 194 -13.18 19.85 0.97
N ARG A 195 -13.57 21.12 1.20
CA ARG A 195 -14.94 21.61 0.96
C ARG A 195 -15.13 22.27 -0.40
N ASP A 196 -14.07 22.75 -1.04
CA ASP A 196 -14.15 23.38 -2.35
C ASP A 196 -14.34 22.33 -3.47
N ARG A 197 -15.59 22.24 -3.96
CA ARG A 197 -15.96 21.36 -5.08
C ARG A 197 -15.23 21.70 -6.39
N VAL A 198 -14.92 22.97 -6.63
CA VAL A 198 -14.17 23.39 -7.82
C VAL A 198 -12.73 22.90 -7.71
N ALA A 199 -12.10 23.06 -6.55
CA ALA A 199 -10.78 22.48 -6.29
C ALA A 199 -10.79 20.96 -6.46
N LEU A 200 -11.77 20.25 -5.88
CA LEU A 200 -11.90 18.80 -6.01
C LEU A 200 -11.96 18.37 -7.48
N VAL A 201 -12.75 19.04 -8.32
CA VAL A 201 -12.85 18.73 -9.76
C VAL A 201 -11.55 19.06 -10.50
N VAL A 202 -10.99 20.26 -10.33
CA VAL A 202 -9.81 20.70 -11.08
C VAL A 202 -8.60 19.82 -10.75
N TRP A 203 -8.34 19.57 -9.47
CA TRP A 203 -7.23 18.74 -9.05
C TRP A 203 -7.45 17.25 -9.32
N GLY A 204 -8.71 16.78 -9.26
CA GLY A 204 -9.09 15.46 -9.72
C GLY A 204 -8.79 15.23 -11.21
N LEU A 205 -9.06 16.22 -12.06
CA LEU A 205 -8.73 16.15 -13.51
C LEU A 205 -7.22 16.15 -13.74
N ILE A 206 -6.46 16.97 -13.00
CA ILE A 206 -4.98 16.97 -13.06
C ILE A 206 -4.43 15.61 -12.63
N SER A 207 -4.92 15.06 -11.51
CA SER A 207 -4.55 13.72 -11.02
C SER A 207 -4.86 12.65 -12.07
N THR A 208 -6.02 12.75 -12.72
CA THR A 208 -6.46 11.82 -13.77
C THR A 208 -5.51 11.82 -14.98
N ALA A 209 -4.88 12.94 -15.32
CA ALA A 209 -3.89 12.99 -16.41
C ALA A 209 -2.66 12.12 -16.09
N PHE A 210 -2.15 12.17 -14.86
CA PHE A 210 -1.05 11.32 -14.40
C PHE A 210 -1.48 9.84 -14.32
N PHE A 211 -2.69 9.58 -13.83
CA PHE A 211 -3.30 8.25 -13.80
C PHE A 211 -3.40 7.63 -15.20
N ALA A 212 -3.91 8.38 -16.18
CA ALA A 212 -4.04 7.91 -17.55
C ALA A 212 -2.67 7.57 -18.19
N TYR A 213 -1.66 8.42 -17.97
CA TYR A 213 -0.29 8.13 -18.39
C TYR A 213 0.22 6.83 -17.76
N LEU A 214 0.04 6.66 -16.45
CA LEU A 214 0.47 5.47 -15.71
C LEU A 214 -0.17 4.20 -16.30
N TYR A 215 -1.47 4.21 -16.59
CA TYR A 215 -2.17 3.07 -17.20
C TYR A 215 -1.58 2.69 -18.55
N VAL A 216 -1.42 3.67 -19.46
CA VAL A 216 -0.86 3.43 -20.80
C VAL A 216 0.56 2.88 -20.70
N ALA A 217 1.38 3.46 -19.82
CA ALA A 217 2.76 3.06 -19.61
C ALA A 217 2.89 1.61 -19.10
N LEU A 218 2.13 1.24 -18.07
CA LEU A 218 2.16 -0.10 -17.48
C LEU A 218 1.59 -1.16 -18.44
N ILE A 219 0.45 -0.89 -19.07
CA ILE A 219 -0.14 -1.79 -20.08
C ILE A 219 0.85 -2.00 -21.24
N GLY A 220 1.49 -0.93 -21.71
CA GLY A 220 2.49 -1.00 -22.78
C GLY A 220 3.76 -1.77 -22.40
N ALA A 221 4.19 -1.70 -21.13
CA ALA A 221 5.30 -2.50 -20.61
C ALA A 221 4.97 -3.99 -20.58
N VAL A 222 3.80 -4.32 -20.04
CA VAL A 222 3.32 -5.69 -19.89
C VAL A 222 3.12 -6.32 -21.26
N ARG A 223 2.40 -5.67 -22.17
CA ARG A 223 2.15 -6.17 -23.54
C ARG A 223 3.43 -6.54 -24.29
N ARG A 224 4.48 -5.73 -24.15
CA ARG A 224 5.80 -6.02 -24.76
C ARG A 224 6.54 -7.16 -24.09
N SER A 225 6.26 -7.43 -22.82
CA SER A 225 6.92 -8.49 -22.04
C SER A 225 6.27 -9.86 -22.24
N LEU A 226 4.95 -9.93 -22.42
CA LEU A 226 4.21 -11.18 -22.58
C LEU A 226 4.80 -12.17 -23.61
N PRO A 227 5.22 -11.78 -24.83
CA PRO A 227 5.74 -12.73 -25.82
C PRO A 227 7.16 -13.25 -25.50
N THR A 228 7.79 -12.78 -24.42
CA THR A 228 9.20 -13.08 -24.09
C THR A 228 9.36 -14.01 -22.88
N MET A 229 8.27 -14.54 -22.35
CA MET A 229 8.25 -15.42 -21.17
C MET A 229 7.34 -16.62 -21.43
N GLY A 230 7.48 -17.67 -20.61
CA GLY A 230 6.66 -18.86 -20.73
C GLY A 230 5.16 -18.57 -20.51
N PRO A 231 4.27 -19.44 -21.02
CA PRO A 231 2.81 -19.21 -20.96
C PRO A 231 2.28 -18.97 -19.54
N GLU A 232 2.81 -19.69 -18.54
CA GLU A 232 2.38 -19.54 -17.15
C GLU A 232 2.80 -18.19 -16.56
N ALA A 233 4.03 -17.75 -16.81
CA ALA A 233 4.52 -16.44 -16.38
C ALA A 233 3.73 -15.31 -17.05
N ALA A 234 3.45 -15.44 -18.36
CA ALA A 234 2.67 -14.47 -19.11
C ALA A 234 1.24 -14.32 -18.57
N VAL A 235 0.57 -15.43 -18.23
CA VAL A 235 -0.78 -15.40 -17.62
C VAL A 235 -0.72 -14.74 -16.24
N SER A 236 0.24 -15.09 -15.40
CA SER A 236 0.37 -14.50 -14.06
C SER A 236 0.65 -12.99 -14.15
N LEU A 237 1.50 -12.55 -15.07
CA LEU A 237 1.80 -11.13 -15.29
C LEU A 237 0.56 -10.36 -15.77
N ARG A 238 -0.20 -10.92 -16.71
CA ARG A 238 -1.45 -10.33 -17.17
C ARG A 238 -2.45 -10.20 -16.03
N ASN A 239 -2.63 -11.25 -15.23
CA ASN A 239 -3.57 -11.25 -14.11
C ASN A 239 -3.13 -10.24 -13.03
N ALA A 240 -1.83 -10.18 -12.70
CA ALA A 240 -1.30 -9.16 -11.79
C ALA A 240 -1.63 -7.74 -12.28
N THR A 241 -1.44 -7.49 -13.58
CA THR A 241 -1.74 -6.20 -14.20
C THR A 241 -3.22 -5.87 -14.12
N ILE A 242 -4.11 -6.84 -14.38
CA ILE A 242 -5.55 -6.64 -14.26
C ILE A 242 -5.91 -6.33 -12.81
N VAL A 243 -5.43 -7.10 -11.84
CA VAL A 243 -5.69 -6.87 -10.42
C VAL A 243 -5.25 -5.47 -10.00
N LEU A 244 -4.05 -5.05 -10.38
CA LEU A 244 -3.52 -3.73 -10.06
C LEU A 244 -4.38 -2.60 -10.65
N LEU A 245 -4.64 -2.65 -11.96
CA LEU A 245 -5.36 -1.60 -12.67
C LEU A 245 -6.86 -1.59 -12.37
N SER A 246 -7.46 -2.74 -12.07
CA SER A 246 -8.85 -2.78 -11.61
C SER A 246 -8.99 -2.17 -10.22
N SER A 247 -8.05 -2.45 -9.31
CA SER A 247 -8.06 -1.88 -7.96
C SER A 247 -7.85 -0.36 -8.00
N PHE A 248 -6.87 0.11 -8.77
CA PHE A 248 -6.60 1.54 -8.96
C PHE A 248 -7.79 2.31 -9.54
N GLY A 249 -8.60 1.66 -10.39
CA GLY A 249 -9.77 2.28 -11.00
C GLY A 249 -10.89 2.66 -10.03
N ILE A 250 -10.92 2.08 -8.82
CA ILE A 250 -11.94 2.34 -7.81
C ILE A 250 -11.74 3.71 -7.16
N TYR A 251 -10.49 4.05 -6.81
CA TYR A 251 -10.16 5.29 -6.06
C TYR A 251 -10.64 6.58 -6.73
N PRO A 252 -10.43 6.85 -8.03
CA PRO A 252 -10.93 8.08 -8.66
C PRO A 252 -12.46 8.14 -8.71
N LEU A 253 -13.15 7.00 -8.72
CA LEU A 253 -14.61 6.97 -8.66
C LEU A 253 -15.11 7.40 -7.28
N VAL A 254 -14.48 6.86 -6.22
CA VAL A 254 -14.80 7.24 -4.84
C VAL A 254 -14.47 8.71 -4.58
N TYR A 255 -13.30 9.18 -5.04
CA TYR A 255 -12.88 10.57 -4.99
C TYR A 255 -13.91 11.54 -5.60
N ALA A 256 -14.58 11.13 -6.68
CA ALA A 256 -15.52 11.98 -7.39
C ALA A 256 -16.91 12.05 -6.75
N VAL A 257 -17.27 11.15 -5.82
CA VAL A 257 -18.62 11.09 -5.24
C VAL A 257 -19.06 12.39 -4.58
N PRO A 258 -18.24 13.09 -3.76
CA PRO A 258 -18.63 14.35 -3.12
C PRO A 258 -18.97 15.48 -4.11
N VAL A 259 -18.59 15.36 -5.38
CA VAL A 259 -18.99 16.30 -6.45
C VAL A 259 -20.49 16.17 -6.77
N PHE A 260 -21.04 14.97 -6.67
CA PHE A 260 -22.38 14.63 -7.18
C PHE A 260 -23.39 14.32 -6.07
N ALA A 261 -22.93 13.98 -4.87
CA ALA A 261 -23.79 13.60 -3.76
C ALA A 261 -23.19 14.04 -2.42
N ASP A 262 -24.07 14.29 -1.45
CA ASP A 262 -23.64 14.54 -0.07
C ASP A 262 -23.11 13.26 0.56
N VAL A 263 -22.08 13.42 1.39
CA VAL A 263 -21.45 12.32 2.11
C VAL A 263 -22.23 12.03 3.39
N THR A 264 -22.41 10.75 3.69
CA THR A 264 -23.17 10.27 4.86
C THR A 264 -22.30 9.32 5.68
N PRO A 265 -22.64 9.02 6.95
CA PRO A 265 -21.91 8.03 7.74
C PRO A 265 -21.86 6.64 7.07
N ALA A 266 -22.95 6.25 6.40
CA ALA A 266 -23.02 5.00 5.66
C ALA A 266 -22.10 5.00 4.43
N TRP A 267 -22.05 6.11 3.68
CA TRP A 267 -21.12 6.28 2.58
C TRP A 267 -19.66 6.26 3.06
N PHE A 268 -19.33 6.99 4.13
CA PHE A 268 -17.99 7.02 4.70
C PHE A 268 -17.55 5.63 5.18
N THR A 269 -18.46 4.88 5.80
CA THR A 269 -18.22 3.47 6.16
C THR A 269 -17.90 2.62 4.92
N ALA A 270 -18.74 2.71 3.89
CA ALA A 270 -18.54 1.97 2.65
C ALA A 270 -17.21 2.32 1.96
N MET A 271 -16.84 3.59 2.00
CA MET A 271 -15.55 4.09 1.51
C MET A 271 -14.38 3.46 2.25
N GLN A 272 -14.37 3.48 3.59
CA GLN A 272 -13.28 2.91 4.39
C GLN A 272 -13.14 1.40 4.19
N VAL A 273 -14.27 0.68 4.19
CA VAL A 273 -14.29 -0.76 3.90
C VAL A 273 -13.78 -1.03 2.48
N GLY A 274 -14.24 -0.25 1.50
CA GLY A 274 -13.85 -0.35 0.11
C GLY A 274 -12.35 -0.12 -0.10
N TYR A 275 -11.79 0.94 0.51
CA TYR A 275 -10.36 1.23 0.46
C TYR A 275 -9.52 0.14 1.14
N SER A 276 -9.95 -0.35 2.30
CA SER A 276 -9.26 -1.44 2.99
C SER A 276 -9.24 -2.74 2.16
N ALA A 277 -10.36 -3.08 1.53
CA ALA A 277 -10.44 -4.23 0.63
C ALA A 277 -9.60 -4.03 -0.64
N ALA A 278 -9.68 -2.85 -1.27
CA ALA A 278 -8.92 -2.51 -2.47
C ALA A 278 -7.42 -2.55 -2.20
N ASP A 279 -6.95 -2.07 -1.05
CA ASP A 279 -5.56 -2.12 -0.65
C ASP A 279 -5.06 -3.57 -0.45
N VAL A 280 -5.84 -4.43 0.20
CA VAL A 280 -5.51 -5.86 0.33
C VAL A 280 -5.37 -6.51 -1.05
N VAL A 281 -6.30 -6.23 -1.96
CA VAL A 281 -6.25 -6.78 -3.34
C VAL A 281 -5.04 -6.22 -4.12
N ALA A 282 -4.81 -4.91 -4.06
CA ALA A 282 -3.78 -4.21 -4.82
C ALA A 282 -2.36 -4.42 -4.28
N LYS A 283 -2.21 -4.73 -2.99
CA LYS A 283 -0.89 -4.90 -2.34
C LYS A 283 -0.55 -6.38 -2.18
N ILE A 284 -1.50 -7.18 -1.66
CA ILE A 284 -1.27 -8.62 -1.41
C ILE A 284 -1.60 -9.43 -2.66
N GLY A 285 -2.82 -9.30 -3.19
CA GLY A 285 -3.29 -10.09 -4.34
C GLY A 285 -2.45 -9.87 -5.59
N PHE A 286 -2.12 -8.62 -5.89
CA PHE A 286 -1.15 -8.26 -6.91
C PHE A 286 0.25 -8.82 -6.61
N GLY A 287 0.76 -8.58 -5.40
CA GLY A 287 2.14 -8.89 -5.04
C GLY A 287 2.45 -10.39 -5.08
N VAL A 288 1.51 -11.26 -4.65
CA VAL A 288 1.68 -12.72 -4.78
C VAL A 288 1.73 -13.17 -6.25
N LEU A 289 0.97 -12.52 -7.14
CA LEU A 289 1.01 -12.82 -8.58
C LEU A 289 2.33 -12.36 -9.21
N VAL A 290 2.86 -11.21 -8.79
CA VAL A 290 4.16 -10.71 -9.27
C VAL A 290 5.31 -11.57 -8.74
N HIS A 291 5.30 -11.96 -7.48
CA HIS A 291 6.26 -12.91 -6.92
C HIS A 291 6.24 -14.24 -7.69
N LYS A 292 5.05 -14.75 -8.03
CA LYS A 292 4.91 -15.92 -8.91
C LYS A 292 5.57 -15.71 -10.28
N VAL A 293 5.39 -14.55 -10.92
CA VAL A 293 6.06 -14.22 -12.18
C VAL A 293 7.58 -14.25 -11.99
N ALA A 294 8.11 -13.61 -10.95
CA ALA A 294 9.54 -13.57 -10.66
C ALA A 294 10.12 -14.99 -10.52
N LYS A 295 9.48 -15.87 -9.78
CA LYS A 295 9.90 -17.28 -9.62
C LYS A 295 9.91 -18.03 -10.96
N LEU A 296 8.81 -17.95 -11.71
CA LEU A 296 8.72 -18.63 -13.01
C LEU A 296 9.78 -18.15 -13.99
N ARG A 297 10.04 -16.85 -14.02
CA ARG A 297 11.08 -16.26 -14.86
C ARG A 297 12.49 -16.63 -14.40
N THR A 298 12.74 -16.71 -13.10
CA THR A 298 13.99 -17.28 -12.58
C THR A 298 14.17 -18.71 -13.08
N ALA A 299 13.15 -19.55 -13.00
CA ALA A 299 13.25 -20.93 -13.50
C ALA A 299 13.51 -21.00 -15.01
N GLU A 300 12.84 -20.16 -15.81
CA GLU A 300 13.06 -20.05 -17.25
C GLU A 300 14.49 -19.63 -17.58
N ASP A 301 15.03 -18.62 -16.89
CA ASP A 301 16.40 -18.14 -17.10
C ASP A 301 17.45 -19.19 -16.66
N VAL A 302 17.20 -19.92 -15.56
CA VAL A 302 18.07 -21.00 -15.08
C VAL A 302 18.07 -22.18 -16.06
N ALA A 303 16.90 -22.62 -16.52
CA ALA A 303 16.78 -23.71 -17.49
C ALA A 303 17.42 -23.34 -18.85
N ALA A 304 17.41 -22.06 -19.22
CA ALA A 304 18.06 -21.56 -20.44
C ALA A 304 19.57 -21.31 -20.27
N GLY A 305 20.13 -21.46 -19.06
CA GLY A 305 21.54 -21.16 -18.77
C GLY A 305 21.88 -19.67 -18.84
N VAL A 306 20.89 -18.79 -18.74
CA VAL A 306 21.05 -17.33 -18.77
C VAL A 306 21.39 -16.76 -17.39
N ASP A 307 20.86 -17.38 -16.34
CA ASP A 307 21.09 -16.99 -14.94
C ASP A 307 21.29 -18.24 -14.08
N THR A 308 21.68 -18.05 -12.81
CA THR A 308 21.87 -19.13 -11.83
C THR A 308 21.03 -18.89 -10.59
N HIS A 309 20.59 -19.97 -9.95
CA HIS A 309 19.83 -19.93 -8.70
C HIS A 309 20.19 -21.15 -7.85
N PRO A 310 20.66 -20.98 -6.60
CA PRO A 310 21.26 -22.07 -5.83
C PRO A 310 20.27 -23.18 -5.44
N GLU A 311 18.98 -22.85 -5.33
CA GLU A 311 17.94 -23.79 -4.90
C GLU A 311 17.00 -24.16 -6.07
N PRO A 312 16.39 -25.36 -6.06
CA PRO A 312 15.35 -25.71 -7.01
C PRO A 312 14.17 -24.74 -6.92
N VAL A 313 13.63 -24.34 -8.08
CA VAL A 313 12.49 -23.43 -8.14
C VAL A 313 11.20 -24.23 -8.23
N TRP A 314 10.30 -23.99 -7.26
CA TRP A 314 8.97 -24.59 -7.20
C TRP A 314 7.89 -23.51 -7.33
N SER A 315 6.85 -23.80 -8.12
CA SER A 315 5.64 -22.97 -8.21
C SER A 315 4.43 -23.87 -8.09
N SER A 316 3.54 -23.58 -7.12
CA SER A 316 2.31 -24.36 -6.91
C SER A 316 2.57 -25.86 -6.71
N ASN A 317 3.62 -26.21 -5.96
CA ASN A 317 4.12 -27.59 -5.78
C ASN A 317 4.55 -28.31 -7.07
N VAL A 318 4.75 -27.58 -8.15
CA VAL A 318 5.30 -28.10 -9.41
C VAL A 318 6.75 -27.65 -9.52
N HIS A 319 7.65 -28.62 -9.72
CA HIS A 319 9.06 -28.37 -10.01
C HIS A 319 9.21 -27.62 -11.34
N LYS A 320 9.98 -26.52 -11.36
CA LYS A 320 10.17 -25.68 -12.55
C LYS A 320 11.61 -25.69 -13.05
N SER A 321 12.60 -25.70 -12.17
CA SER A 321 14.01 -25.84 -12.54
C SER A 321 14.82 -26.37 -11.36
N ASP A 322 15.88 -27.12 -11.66
CA ASP A 322 16.88 -27.50 -10.66
C ASP A 322 17.68 -26.29 -10.19
N GLY A 323 18.33 -26.42 -9.03
CA GLY A 323 19.30 -25.44 -8.55
C GLY A 323 20.61 -25.51 -9.35
N VAL A 324 21.12 -24.37 -9.77
CA VAL A 324 22.39 -24.23 -10.47
C VAL A 324 23.27 -23.23 -9.72
N LEU A 325 24.44 -23.68 -9.27
CA LEU A 325 25.43 -22.82 -8.63
C LEU A 325 26.18 -21.97 -9.69
N PRO A 326 26.57 -20.73 -9.34
CA PRO A 326 27.38 -19.91 -10.24
C PRO A 326 28.73 -20.56 -10.54
N GLU A 327 29.17 -20.49 -11.80
CA GLU A 327 30.52 -20.90 -12.17
C GLU A 327 31.56 -20.05 -11.44
N VAL A 328 32.54 -20.71 -10.80
CA VAL A 328 33.61 -20.02 -10.09
C VAL A 328 34.59 -19.42 -11.11
N GLY A 329 34.33 -18.19 -11.54
CA GLY A 329 35.04 -17.56 -12.66
C GLY A 329 36.55 -17.38 -12.45
N ARG A 330 37.00 -17.14 -11.21
CA ARG A 330 38.43 -17.13 -10.83
C ARG A 330 38.59 -17.52 -9.36
N ILE A 331 39.31 -18.60 -9.11
CA ILE A 331 39.82 -18.94 -7.78
C ILE A 331 41.13 -18.17 -7.60
N ALA A 332 41.31 -17.47 -6.47
CA ALA A 332 42.57 -16.81 -6.17
C ALA A 332 43.72 -17.85 -6.23
N PRO A 333 44.86 -17.56 -6.88
CA PRO A 333 45.98 -18.52 -6.99
C PRO A 333 46.42 -19.06 -5.63
N ALA A 334 46.44 -18.20 -4.60
CA ALA A 334 46.75 -18.58 -3.22
C ALA A 334 45.76 -19.60 -2.61
N LEU A 335 44.50 -19.62 -3.08
CA LEU A 335 43.51 -20.61 -2.66
C LEU A 335 43.71 -21.93 -3.43
N LEU A 336 44.07 -21.90 -4.71
CA LEU A 336 44.47 -23.09 -5.48
C LEU A 336 45.72 -23.75 -4.88
N ASP A 337 46.71 -22.94 -4.48
CA ASP A 337 47.94 -23.41 -3.80
C ASP A 337 47.62 -24.03 -2.44
N ARG A 338 46.67 -23.45 -1.68
CA ARG A 338 46.20 -24.02 -0.40
C ARG A 338 45.36 -25.29 -0.58
N LEU A 339 44.66 -25.43 -1.70
CA LEU A 339 43.88 -26.62 -2.06
C LEU A 339 44.74 -27.70 -2.73
N GLY A 340 46.04 -27.46 -2.93
CA GLY A 340 47.02 -28.47 -3.37
C GLY A 340 46.94 -28.84 -4.86
N THR A 341 46.22 -28.09 -5.70
CA THR A 341 46.13 -28.39 -7.14
C THR A 341 47.27 -27.73 -7.89
N SER A 342 48.39 -28.46 -8.02
CA SER A 342 49.50 -28.07 -8.90
C SER A 342 49.05 -28.06 -10.37
N PRO A 343 49.42 -27.06 -11.20
CA PRO A 343 48.98 -26.97 -12.58
C PRO A 343 49.75 -27.97 -13.46
N GLY A 344 49.18 -29.15 -13.65
CA GLY A 344 49.70 -30.16 -14.56
C GLY A 344 48.55 -30.97 -15.18
N ARG A 345 48.27 -30.71 -16.46
CA ARG A 345 47.55 -31.55 -17.44
C ARG A 345 46.87 -32.83 -16.92
N GLU A 346 45.53 -32.84 -16.94
CA GLU A 346 44.65 -33.90 -17.48
C GLU A 346 43.27 -33.87 -16.80
N VAL A 347 42.35 -33.03 -17.30
CA VAL A 347 40.91 -33.31 -17.19
C VAL A 347 40.26 -32.92 -18.52
N LEU A 348 40.56 -33.70 -19.56
CA LEU A 348 39.74 -33.86 -20.77
C LEU A 348 40.45 -34.87 -21.67
N ARG A 349 40.41 -36.15 -21.29
CA ARG A 349 40.55 -37.23 -22.25
C ARG A 349 39.40 -38.21 -22.09
N ARG A 350 38.42 -37.97 -22.96
CA ARG A 350 37.36 -38.89 -23.34
C ARG A 350 38.00 -40.21 -23.81
N SER A 351 37.69 -41.29 -23.13
CA SER A 351 37.83 -42.70 -23.54
C SER A 351 36.68 -43.39 -22.79
N ASP A 352 35.71 -44.04 -23.43
CA ASP A 352 35.96 -45.13 -24.36
C ASP A 352 35.10 -45.05 -25.63
N ALA A 353 35.80 -45.01 -26.75
CA ALA A 353 35.39 -45.74 -27.94
C ALA A 353 35.73 -47.22 -27.71
N VAL A 354 34.75 -48.09 -27.97
CA VAL A 354 34.91 -49.55 -28.03
C VAL A 354 35.93 -49.91 -29.14
N PRO A 355 36.94 -50.77 -28.89
CA PRO A 355 37.83 -51.25 -29.95
C PRO A 355 37.18 -52.39 -30.74
N GLY A 356 37.31 -52.33 -32.07
CA GLY A 356 36.86 -53.37 -32.98
C GLY A 356 37.92 -54.39 -33.38
N ALA A 357 37.43 -55.34 -34.19
CA ALA A 357 38.10 -56.24 -35.14
C ALA A 357 38.67 -57.58 -34.65
N ALA A 358 38.05 -58.68 -35.11
CA ALA A 358 38.69 -59.67 -36.00
C ALA A 358 37.69 -60.78 -36.37
N GLY A 359 37.50 -60.99 -37.68
CA GLY A 359 36.66 -62.05 -38.22
C GLY A 359 37.25 -63.45 -37.99
N ARG A 360 36.36 -64.43 -37.85
CA ARG A 360 36.62 -65.83 -38.25
C ARG A 360 35.48 -66.28 -39.16
N ARG A 361 35.87 -66.76 -40.34
CA ARG A 361 35.05 -67.53 -41.29
C ARG A 361 35.69 -68.92 -41.37
N ARG A 362 34.89 -69.97 -41.16
CA ARG A 362 35.00 -71.39 -41.60
C ARG A 362 34.08 -72.21 -40.69
N GLU A 363 32.93 -72.65 -41.17
CA GLU A 363 32.66 -73.92 -41.90
C GLU A 363 32.37 -75.10 -40.94
N ASP A 364 31.38 -75.90 -41.37
CA ASP A 364 30.98 -77.25 -40.93
C ASP A 364 30.10 -77.41 -39.68
N THR A 365 28.78 -77.44 -39.83
CA THR A 365 27.94 -78.66 -40.02
C THR A 365 26.45 -78.33 -40.05
#